data_AF-A0A167BAJ1-F1
#
_entry.id   AF-A0A167BAJ1-F1
#
_cell.length_a   1.000
_cell.length_b   1.000
_cell.length_c   1.000
_cell.angle_alpha   90.00
_cell.angle_beta   90.00
_cell.angle_gamma   90.00
#
_symmetry.space_group_name_H-M   'P 1'
#
loop_
_entity.id
_entity.type
_entity.pdbx_description
1 polymer ?
#
loop_
_entity_poly.entity_id
_entity_poly.type
_entity_poly.pdbx_seq_one_letter_code
_entity_poly.pdbx_strand_id
1 'polypeptide(L)'
;MRGGPEVGNLTYLTKKFDLKKDIQFNTRIQSTRFQEDSKSWLLYDSTGGTYTCRYFFTAMGILNEPTLPNIPGVHDYKGEAWHTARWPDEGANLDGKRVAIIGTGATAIQIIQEIARRPEEMQDIRERYPEIFRQCLDSYSCFVHVSDIRRVFDMEEADLLKHWEALYALPGFANVLGVSGDIYTNREANKLYSNFHFNKIRQRVNDPNIAEKLIPKNHGFGTCRVALENGYYKVLNQQNVHLVDLTENPIERITNKGIKTLEKAFEFDVIIYATGFDAVTGSFRAVDFQGIGGA
;
A
#
# COMPACT_ATOMS: atom_id res chain seq x y z
N MET A 1 -11.81 -3.39 -7.98
CA MET A 1 -11.52 -4.42 -6.95
C MET A 1 -12.58 -4.35 -5.86
N ARG A 2 -13.69 -5.11 -5.97
CA ARG A 2 -14.51 -5.40 -4.78
C ARG A 2 -13.70 -6.35 -3.93
N GLY A 3 -13.37 -5.91 -2.72
CA GLY A 3 -12.79 -6.65 -1.62
C GLY A 3 -12.19 -8.00 -1.94
N GLY A 4 -10.86 -8.11 -1.89
CA GLY A 4 -10.20 -9.40 -1.82
C GLY A 4 -10.76 -10.29 -0.68
N PRO A 5 -10.29 -11.54 -0.54
CA PRO A 5 -10.79 -12.51 0.44
C PRO A 5 -10.93 -11.98 1.89
N GLU A 6 -10.23 -10.91 2.23
CA GLU A 6 -10.31 -10.15 3.48
C GLU A 6 -11.72 -9.56 3.78
N VAL A 7 -12.45 -9.05 2.78
CA VAL A 7 -13.82 -8.50 2.98
C VAL A 7 -14.82 -9.61 3.30
N GLY A 8 -14.59 -10.82 2.75
CA GLY A 8 -15.34 -12.02 3.11
C GLY A 8 -15.15 -12.40 4.59
N ASN A 9 -13.92 -12.29 5.11
CA ASN A 9 -13.61 -12.59 6.50
C ASN A 9 -14.24 -11.56 7.46
N LEU A 10 -14.19 -10.27 7.17
CA LEU A 10 -14.83 -9.24 8.01
C LEU A 10 -16.36 -9.38 8.01
N THR A 11 -16.96 -9.70 6.88
CA THR A 11 -18.40 -9.99 6.79
C THR A 11 -18.77 -11.24 7.60
N TYR A 12 -17.91 -12.27 7.55
CA TYR A 12 -18.08 -13.46 8.37
C TYR A 12 -17.99 -13.14 9.86
N LEU A 13 -16.98 -12.38 10.30
CA LEU A 13 -16.80 -12.01 11.72
C LEU A 13 -17.96 -11.14 12.23
N THR A 14 -18.35 -10.11 11.48
CA THR A 14 -19.49 -9.25 11.84
C THR A 14 -20.79 -10.03 11.95
N LYS A 15 -21.01 -11.04 11.11
CA LYS A 15 -22.15 -11.96 11.20
C LYS A 15 -22.01 -12.92 12.39
N LYS A 16 -20.84 -13.55 12.57
CA LYS A 16 -20.58 -14.55 13.61
C LYS A 16 -20.79 -13.99 15.02
N PHE A 17 -20.37 -12.75 15.24
CA PHE A 17 -20.46 -12.08 16.53
C PHE A 17 -21.61 -11.07 16.63
N ASP A 18 -22.52 -11.05 15.64
CA ASP A 18 -23.70 -10.17 15.61
C ASP A 18 -23.37 -8.68 15.89
N LEU A 19 -22.28 -8.20 15.30
CA LEU A 19 -21.72 -6.86 15.60
C LEU A 19 -22.52 -5.72 14.96
N LYS A 20 -23.30 -5.99 13.91
CA LYS A 20 -23.98 -4.94 13.14
C LYS A 20 -25.00 -4.15 13.95
N LYS A 21 -25.61 -4.75 14.98
CA LYS A 21 -26.58 -4.06 15.84
C LYS A 21 -25.96 -2.92 16.65
N ASP A 22 -24.66 -2.98 16.89
CA ASP A 22 -23.90 -2.01 17.68
C ASP A 22 -23.09 -1.03 16.80
N ILE A 23 -23.25 -1.11 15.47
CA ILE A 23 -22.51 -0.28 14.50
C ILE A 23 -23.48 0.63 13.75
N GLN A 24 -23.24 1.93 13.80
CA GLN A 24 -23.90 2.91 12.95
C GLN A 24 -23.05 3.19 11.71
N PHE A 25 -23.51 2.76 10.54
CA PHE A 25 -22.85 3.02 9.26
C PHE A 25 -23.30 4.37 8.67
N ASN A 26 -22.54 4.87 7.69
CA ASN A 26 -22.82 6.15 7.03
C ASN A 26 -22.83 7.36 7.98
N THR A 27 -22.15 7.23 9.13
CA THR A 27 -22.00 8.29 10.14
C THR A 27 -20.54 8.66 10.25
N ARG A 28 -20.20 9.91 9.92
CA ARG A 28 -18.83 10.44 10.05
C ARG A 28 -18.78 11.43 11.20
N ILE A 29 -18.09 11.09 12.27
CA ILE A 29 -17.79 12.04 13.35
C ILE A 29 -16.88 13.14 12.80
N GLN A 30 -17.25 14.41 13.03
CA GLN A 30 -16.49 15.59 12.59
C GLN A 30 -15.82 16.32 13.74
N SER A 31 -16.42 16.31 14.93
CA SER A 31 -15.83 16.92 16.10
C SER A 31 -16.17 16.15 17.36
N THR A 32 -15.30 16.27 18.35
CA THR A 32 -15.47 15.69 19.68
C THR A 32 -15.00 16.69 20.72
N ARG A 33 -15.68 16.72 21.86
CA ARG A 33 -15.35 17.61 22.97
C ARG A 33 -15.45 16.86 24.29
N PHE A 34 -14.40 16.91 25.09
CA PHE A 34 -14.47 16.44 26.47
C PHE A 34 -15.23 17.44 27.33
N GLN A 35 -16.16 16.93 28.13
CA GLN A 35 -16.99 17.68 29.05
C GLN A 35 -16.52 17.39 30.48
N GLU A 36 -15.91 18.39 31.12
CA GLU A 36 -15.29 18.23 32.44
C GLU A 36 -16.33 17.94 33.53
N ASP A 37 -17.45 18.68 33.55
CA ASP A 37 -18.51 18.55 34.54
C ASP A 37 -19.09 17.14 34.61
N SER A 38 -19.37 16.57 33.43
CA SER A 38 -19.96 15.24 33.31
C SER A 38 -18.92 14.15 33.21
N LYS A 39 -17.62 14.46 33.00
CA LYS A 39 -16.53 13.52 32.70
C LYS A 39 -16.79 12.63 31.47
N SER A 40 -17.43 13.18 30.45
CA SER A 40 -17.84 12.45 29.24
C SER A 40 -17.37 13.14 27.97
N TRP A 41 -17.41 12.43 26.86
CA TRP A 41 -17.23 12.99 25.52
C TRP A 41 -18.58 13.31 24.90
N LEU A 42 -18.62 14.44 24.21
CA LEU A 42 -19.70 14.87 23.32
C LEU A 42 -19.17 14.81 21.89
N LEU A 43 -19.89 14.16 20.99
CA LEU A 43 -19.47 13.96 19.61
C LEU A 43 -20.54 14.50 18.66
N TYR A 44 -20.10 15.07 17.54
CA TYR A 44 -20.95 15.57 16.48
C TYR A 44 -20.60 14.89 15.16
N ASP A 45 -21.61 14.42 14.44
CA ASP A 45 -21.43 13.87 13.10
C ASP A 45 -21.72 14.90 11.99
N SER A 46 -21.34 14.54 10.76
CA SER A 46 -21.49 15.38 9.57
C SER A 46 -22.93 15.64 9.13
N THR A 47 -23.90 14.97 9.75
CA THR A 47 -25.34 15.14 9.51
C THR A 47 -26.02 15.96 10.61
N GLY A 48 -25.25 16.41 11.62
CA GLY A 48 -25.75 17.13 12.79
C GLY A 48 -26.20 16.24 13.95
N GLY A 49 -26.00 14.91 13.85
CA GLY A 49 -26.24 13.98 14.95
C GLY A 49 -25.29 14.25 16.12
N THR A 50 -25.81 14.07 17.33
CA THR A 50 -25.09 14.35 18.58
C THR A 50 -25.09 13.11 19.47
N TYR A 51 -23.94 12.77 20.03
CA TYR A 51 -23.74 11.54 20.82
C TYR A 51 -22.94 11.84 22.07
N THR A 52 -23.15 11.05 23.13
CA THR A 52 -22.35 11.12 24.35
C THR A 52 -21.80 9.76 24.75
N CYS A 53 -20.58 9.73 25.28
CA CYS A 53 -20.01 8.50 25.83
C CYS A 53 -19.06 8.80 27.00
N ARG A 54 -18.86 7.81 27.88
CA ARG A 54 -17.89 7.91 28.99
C ARG A 54 -16.45 7.79 28.48
N TYR A 55 -16.22 6.83 27.60
CA TYR A 55 -14.93 6.49 27.04
C TYR A 55 -15.00 6.56 25.52
N PHE A 56 -13.98 7.15 24.92
CA PHE A 56 -13.89 7.33 23.49
C PHE A 56 -12.60 6.66 22.98
N PHE A 57 -12.77 5.68 22.11
CA PHE A 57 -11.69 4.91 21.50
C PHE A 57 -11.69 5.18 20.00
N THR A 58 -10.53 5.55 19.44
CA THR A 58 -10.38 5.74 18.00
C THR A 58 -9.78 4.49 17.36
N ALA A 59 -10.46 3.98 16.34
CA ALA A 59 -9.99 2.89 15.49
C ALA A 59 -10.01 3.33 14.01
N MET A 60 -9.63 4.59 13.77
CA MET A 60 -9.80 5.25 12.47
C MET A 60 -8.84 4.71 11.40
N GLY A 61 -7.79 3.99 11.81
CA GLY A 61 -6.77 3.44 10.92
C GLY A 61 -5.74 4.49 10.49
N ILE A 62 -4.54 4.03 10.11
CA ILE A 62 -3.39 4.89 9.80
C ILE A 62 -3.27 5.26 8.32
N LEU A 63 -4.12 4.72 7.44
CA LEU A 63 -4.10 4.90 5.98
C LEU A 63 -5.54 5.05 5.44
N ASN A 64 -6.25 6.10 5.85
CA ASN A 64 -7.68 6.27 5.55
C ASN A 64 -8.02 7.57 4.77
N GLU A 65 -7.23 8.64 4.94
CA GLU A 65 -7.41 9.93 4.29
C GLU A 65 -6.53 9.99 3.03
N PRO A 66 -7.11 9.75 1.83
CA PRO A 66 -6.35 9.73 0.59
C PRO A 66 -5.88 11.13 0.22
N THR A 67 -4.68 11.22 -0.35
CA THR A 67 -4.10 12.50 -0.76
C THR A 67 -4.02 12.56 -2.27
N LEU A 68 -4.80 13.46 -2.89
CA LEU A 68 -4.60 13.78 -4.30
C LEU A 68 -3.24 14.49 -4.48
N PRO A 69 -2.56 14.28 -5.61
CA PRO A 69 -1.27 14.91 -5.83
C PRO A 69 -1.43 16.43 -5.91
N ASN A 70 -0.49 17.16 -5.32
CA ASN A 70 -0.42 18.62 -5.42
C ASN A 70 0.13 19.03 -6.80
N ILE A 71 -0.68 18.82 -7.84
CA ILE A 71 -0.36 19.13 -9.23
C ILE A 71 -1.38 20.17 -9.72
N PRO A 72 -0.95 21.25 -10.40
CA PRO A 72 -1.88 22.21 -10.99
C PRO A 72 -2.93 21.52 -11.87
N GLY A 73 -4.19 21.93 -11.72
CA GLY A 73 -5.30 21.39 -12.51
C GLY A 73 -5.74 19.97 -12.18
N VAL A 74 -5.34 19.39 -11.04
CA VAL A 74 -5.76 18.03 -10.61
C VAL A 74 -7.29 17.80 -10.64
N HIS A 75 -8.07 18.87 -10.54
CA HIS A 75 -9.54 18.86 -10.64
C HIS A 75 -10.10 19.30 -12.01
N ASP A 76 -9.24 19.61 -12.98
CA ASP A 76 -9.63 20.13 -14.30
C ASP A 76 -10.01 19.00 -15.29
N TYR A 77 -9.54 17.78 -15.04
CA TYR A 77 -9.75 16.63 -15.92
C TYR A 77 -11.23 16.30 -16.08
N LYS A 78 -11.66 16.07 -17.33
CA LYS A 78 -13.08 15.84 -17.67
C LYS A 78 -13.42 14.38 -17.94
N GLY A 79 -12.41 13.52 -18.08
CA GLY A 79 -12.59 12.08 -18.17
C GLY A 79 -12.76 11.43 -16.78
N GLU A 80 -12.68 10.10 -16.77
CA GLU A 80 -12.79 9.31 -15.55
C GLU A 80 -11.51 9.40 -14.70
N ALA A 81 -11.60 9.86 -13.46
CA ALA A 81 -10.46 9.88 -12.55
C ALA A 81 -10.85 9.60 -11.11
N TRP A 82 -10.03 8.82 -10.40
CA TRP A 82 -10.26 8.49 -9.00
C TRP A 82 -8.96 8.18 -8.27
N HIS A 83 -8.99 8.36 -6.95
CA HIS A 83 -7.96 7.81 -6.08
C HIS A 83 -8.21 6.32 -5.84
N THR A 84 -7.16 5.52 -5.69
CA THR A 84 -7.28 4.06 -5.49
C THR A 84 -8.12 3.67 -4.27
N ALA A 85 -8.11 4.51 -3.23
CA ALA A 85 -8.95 4.35 -2.02
C ALA A 85 -10.44 4.70 -2.21
N ARG A 86 -10.82 5.22 -3.37
CA ARG A 86 -12.18 5.63 -3.76
C ARG A 86 -12.51 5.06 -5.14
N TRP A 87 -12.16 3.79 -5.33
CA TRP A 87 -12.44 3.05 -6.56
C TRP A 87 -13.97 2.99 -6.80
N PRO A 88 -14.47 3.12 -8.04
CA PRO A 88 -15.90 3.05 -8.33
C PRO A 88 -16.56 1.75 -7.84
N ASP A 89 -17.75 1.86 -7.23
CA ASP A 89 -18.45 0.74 -6.57
C ASP A 89 -18.96 -0.33 -7.56
N GLU A 90 -19.38 0.10 -8.74
CA GLU A 90 -19.73 -0.74 -9.88
C GLU A 90 -18.51 -1.44 -10.52
N GLY A 91 -17.29 -1.08 -10.10
CA GLY A 91 -16.06 -1.48 -10.76
C GLY A 91 -15.67 -0.51 -11.87
N ALA A 92 -14.45 -0.64 -12.39
CA ALA A 92 -13.97 0.19 -13.49
C ALA A 92 -13.62 -0.72 -14.67
N ASN A 93 -14.29 -0.51 -15.80
CA ASN A 93 -13.89 -1.15 -17.05
C ASN A 93 -12.74 -0.35 -17.67
N LEU A 94 -11.57 -0.98 -17.77
CA LEU A 94 -10.36 -0.39 -18.33
C LEU A 94 -10.03 -0.94 -19.72
N ASP A 95 -10.82 -1.90 -20.24
CA ASP A 95 -10.54 -2.55 -21.50
C ASP A 95 -10.59 -1.56 -22.67
N GLY A 96 -9.51 -1.55 -23.45
CA GLY A 96 -9.36 -0.64 -24.60
C GLY A 96 -9.14 0.83 -24.24
N LYS A 97 -9.08 1.19 -22.95
CA LYS A 97 -8.86 2.57 -22.51
C LYS A 97 -7.37 2.88 -22.36
N ARG A 98 -7.00 4.13 -22.63
CA ARG A 98 -5.69 4.70 -22.26
C ARG A 98 -5.74 5.09 -20.79
N VAL A 99 -4.99 4.36 -19.96
CA VAL A 99 -5.00 4.54 -18.50
C VAL A 99 -3.68 5.14 -18.04
N ALA A 100 -3.74 6.23 -17.29
CA ALA A 100 -2.61 6.76 -16.54
C ALA A 100 -2.69 6.32 -15.08
N ILE A 101 -1.56 5.93 -14.49
CA ILE A 101 -1.42 5.66 -13.05
C ILE A 101 -0.35 6.61 -12.51
N ILE A 102 -0.71 7.45 -11.55
CA ILE A 102 0.24 8.34 -10.87
C ILE A 102 0.60 7.76 -9.51
N GLY A 103 1.88 7.44 -9.33
CA GLY A 103 2.43 6.81 -8.12
C GLY A 103 2.90 5.38 -8.37
N THR A 104 3.92 4.94 -7.64
CA THR A 104 4.56 3.62 -7.77
C THR A 104 4.67 2.89 -6.43
N GLY A 105 3.85 3.28 -5.45
CA GLY A 105 3.75 2.59 -4.15
C GLY A 105 3.07 1.21 -4.27
N ALA A 106 2.91 0.53 -3.13
CA ALA A 106 2.36 -0.83 -3.08
C ALA A 106 1.02 -0.98 -3.82
N THR A 107 0.11 -0.02 -3.69
CA THR A 107 -1.19 -0.04 -4.39
C THR A 107 -1.04 0.04 -5.90
N ALA A 108 -0.11 0.86 -6.41
CA ALA A 108 0.12 0.96 -7.85
C ALA A 108 0.72 -0.34 -8.40
N ILE A 109 1.71 -0.91 -7.70
CA ILE A 109 2.31 -2.20 -8.06
C ILE A 109 1.24 -3.29 -8.15
N GLN A 110 0.32 -3.33 -7.17
CA GLN A 110 -0.80 -4.28 -7.16
C GLN A 110 -1.77 -4.05 -8.32
N ILE A 111 -2.15 -2.81 -8.64
CA ILE A 111 -3.04 -2.50 -9.76
C ILE A 111 -2.40 -2.87 -11.11
N ILE A 112 -1.13 -2.53 -11.29
CA ILE A 112 -0.39 -2.76 -12.55
C ILE A 112 -0.26 -4.27 -12.82
N GLN A 113 -0.15 -5.09 -11.77
CA GLN A 113 0.07 -6.54 -11.88
C GLN A 113 -1.21 -7.39 -11.79
N GLU A 114 -2.41 -6.81 -11.76
CA GLU A 114 -3.69 -7.53 -11.55
C GLU A 114 -4.02 -8.52 -12.71
N ILE A 115 -3.27 -9.61 -12.80
CA ILE A 115 -3.62 -10.96 -13.29
C ILE A 115 -2.60 -11.92 -12.65
N ALA A 116 -2.93 -12.59 -11.53
CA ALA A 116 -2.11 -13.74 -11.08
C ALA A 116 -2.67 -14.67 -9.98
N ARG A 117 -3.81 -14.40 -9.31
CA ARG A 117 -4.19 -15.27 -8.17
C ARG A 117 -5.02 -16.47 -8.61
N ARG A 118 -4.48 -17.69 -8.43
CA ARG A 118 -5.19 -18.95 -8.70
C ARG A 118 -6.08 -19.35 -7.51
N PRO A 119 -7.35 -19.75 -7.73
CA PRO A 119 -8.23 -20.19 -6.64
C PRO A 119 -7.71 -21.38 -5.83
N GLU A 120 -6.96 -22.29 -6.47
CA GLU A 120 -6.41 -23.50 -5.84
C GLU A 120 -5.38 -23.16 -4.74
N GLU A 121 -4.48 -22.20 -4.98
CA GLU A 121 -3.50 -21.76 -3.97
C GLU A 121 -4.16 -21.18 -2.71
N MET A 122 -5.35 -20.60 -2.84
CA MET A 122 -6.11 -20.08 -1.68
C MET A 122 -6.70 -21.21 -0.83
N GLN A 123 -7.05 -22.34 -1.44
CA GLN A 123 -7.60 -23.49 -0.73
C GLN A 123 -6.51 -24.13 0.14
N ASP A 124 -5.33 -24.38 -0.43
CA ASP A 124 -4.18 -24.94 0.29
C ASP A 124 -3.77 -24.09 1.50
N ILE A 125 -3.77 -22.75 1.34
CA ILE A 125 -3.48 -21.82 2.43
C ILE A 125 -4.50 -21.96 3.57
N ARG A 126 -5.79 -22.13 3.25
CA ARG A 126 -6.87 -22.25 4.26
C ARG A 126 -6.76 -23.53 5.07
N GLU A 127 -6.39 -24.64 4.44
CA GLU A 127 -6.19 -25.92 5.14
C GLU A 127 -5.05 -25.84 6.17
N ARG A 128 -4.07 -24.96 5.93
CA ARG A 128 -2.91 -24.74 6.79
C ARG A 128 -3.08 -23.65 7.85
N TYR A 129 -4.27 -23.04 7.98
CA TYR A 129 -4.50 -21.97 8.95
C TYR A 129 -4.11 -22.30 10.39
N PRO A 130 -4.40 -23.49 10.95
CA PRO A 130 -3.97 -23.81 12.32
C PRO A 130 -2.45 -23.75 12.50
N GLU A 131 -1.70 -24.24 11.51
CA GLU A 131 -0.24 -24.19 11.50
C GLU A 131 0.28 -22.75 11.37
N ILE A 132 -0.26 -22.00 10.40
CA ILE A 132 0.09 -20.60 10.13
C ILE A 132 -0.14 -19.74 11.37
N PHE A 133 -1.31 -19.87 12.02
CA PHE A 133 -1.61 -19.09 13.22
C PHE A 133 -0.68 -19.44 14.39
N ARG A 134 -0.34 -20.73 14.56
CA ARG A 134 0.65 -21.13 15.57
C ARG A 134 2.02 -20.49 15.28
N GLN A 135 2.50 -20.57 14.04
CA GLN A 135 3.77 -19.95 13.64
C GLN A 135 3.77 -18.43 13.86
N CYS A 136 2.68 -17.74 13.49
CA CYS A 136 2.54 -16.31 13.76
C CYS A 136 2.61 -16.00 15.26
N LEU A 137 1.93 -16.78 16.11
CA LEU A 137 1.95 -16.60 17.57
C LEU A 137 3.34 -16.81 18.18
N ASP A 138 4.10 -17.76 17.64
CA ASP A 138 5.45 -18.09 18.12
C ASP A 138 6.53 -17.12 17.59
N SER A 139 6.22 -16.33 16.55
CA SER A 139 7.16 -15.41 15.91
C SER A 139 7.15 -14.00 16.54
N TYR A 140 8.32 -13.36 16.61
CA TYR A 140 8.44 -11.98 17.12
C TYR A 140 7.75 -10.93 16.23
N SER A 141 7.58 -11.24 14.94
CA SER A 141 7.03 -10.34 13.94
C SER A 141 5.52 -10.55 13.71
N CYS A 142 4.94 -11.59 14.32
CA CYS A 142 3.61 -12.10 14.01
C CYS A 142 3.45 -12.57 12.55
N PHE A 143 4.53 -12.96 11.89
CA PHE A 143 4.56 -13.56 10.54
C PHE A 143 5.16 -14.97 10.56
N VAL A 144 4.81 -15.79 9.57
CA VAL A 144 5.40 -17.13 9.39
C VAL A 144 6.89 -17.14 9.06
N HIS A 145 7.45 -15.98 8.68
CA HIS A 145 8.86 -15.82 8.35
C HIS A 145 9.61 -15.19 9.52
N VAL A 146 10.76 -15.77 9.86
CA VAL A 146 11.64 -15.33 10.95
C VAL A 146 13.04 -15.06 10.42
N SER A 147 13.70 -14.04 10.98
CA SER A 147 15.03 -13.59 10.59
C SER A 147 16.06 -14.71 10.70
N ASP A 148 16.99 -14.75 9.76
CA ASP A 148 18.23 -15.50 9.97
C ASP A 148 19.01 -14.82 11.11
N ILE A 149 19.52 -15.62 12.03
CA ILE A 149 20.29 -15.16 13.19
C ILE A 149 21.76 -14.90 12.84
N ARG A 150 22.24 -15.46 11.72
CA ARG A 150 23.60 -15.27 11.21
C ARG A 150 23.72 -13.88 10.58
N ARG A 151 24.87 -13.22 10.78
CA ARG A 151 25.17 -11.93 10.16
C ARG A 151 25.67 -12.11 8.74
N VAL A 152 25.48 -11.09 7.91
CA VAL A 152 25.88 -11.12 6.50
C VAL A 152 27.37 -11.39 6.34
N PHE A 153 28.23 -10.77 7.14
CA PHE A 153 29.68 -10.89 7.04
C PHE A 153 30.26 -12.11 7.77
N ASP A 154 29.43 -12.90 8.45
CA ASP A 154 29.83 -14.17 9.08
C ASP A 154 29.59 -15.37 8.14
N MET A 155 29.07 -15.13 6.93
CA MET A 155 28.72 -16.14 5.94
C MET A 155 29.61 -16.03 4.70
N GLU A 156 29.98 -17.16 4.12
CA GLU A 156 30.66 -17.21 2.82
C GLU A 156 29.76 -16.65 1.72
N GLU A 157 30.33 -15.93 0.75
CA GLU A 157 29.58 -15.23 -0.30
C GLU A 157 28.66 -16.17 -1.10
N ALA A 158 29.14 -17.38 -1.42
CA ALA A 158 28.36 -18.37 -2.16
C ALA A 158 27.13 -18.87 -1.38
N ASP A 159 27.27 -19.06 -0.06
CA ASP A 159 26.18 -19.50 0.80
C ASP A 159 25.17 -18.37 1.04
N LEU A 160 25.67 -17.14 1.19
CA LEU A 160 24.84 -15.95 1.29
C LEU A 160 23.97 -15.76 0.05
N LEU A 161 24.57 -15.84 -1.14
CA LEU A 161 23.85 -15.73 -2.41
C LEU A 161 22.82 -16.85 -2.56
N LYS A 162 23.20 -18.10 -2.28
CA LYS A 162 22.27 -19.25 -2.31
C LYS A 162 21.09 -19.06 -1.37
N HIS A 163 21.34 -18.53 -0.17
CA HIS A 163 20.30 -18.23 0.79
C HIS A 163 19.36 -17.13 0.30
N TRP A 164 19.88 -16.03 -0.23
CA TRP A 164 19.07 -14.94 -0.78
C TRP A 164 18.25 -15.37 -1.99
N GLU A 165 18.79 -16.21 -2.88
CA GLU A 165 18.04 -16.81 -3.98
C GLU A 165 16.87 -17.68 -3.48
N ALA A 166 17.12 -18.50 -2.45
CA ALA A 166 16.07 -19.32 -1.84
C ALA A 166 14.96 -18.45 -1.24
N LEU A 167 15.30 -17.38 -0.52
CA LEU A 167 14.31 -16.44 0.03
C LEU A 167 13.57 -15.66 -1.06
N TYR A 168 14.25 -15.25 -2.13
CA TYR A 168 13.66 -14.52 -3.25
C TYR A 168 12.62 -15.35 -4.01
N ALA A 169 12.81 -16.68 -4.07
CA ALA A 169 11.88 -17.60 -4.69
C ALA A 169 10.66 -17.94 -3.82
N LEU A 170 10.70 -17.66 -2.52
CA LEU A 170 9.59 -17.93 -1.61
C LEU A 170 8.53 -16.82 -1.66
N PRO A 171 7.23 -17.17 -1.49
CA PRO A 171 6.15 -16.19 -1.47
C PRO A 171 6.15 -15.36 -0.18
N GLY A 172 5.36 -14.28 -0.20
CA GLY A 172 5.11 -13.47 0.99
C GLY A 172 6.30 -12.61 1.39
N PHE A 173 6.53 -12.49 2.70
CA PHE A 173 7.58 -11.63 3.25
C PHE A 173 8.89 -12.38 3.49
N ALA A 174 9.13 -13.54 2.86
CA ALA A 174 10.35 -14.32 3.07
C ALA A 174 11.63 -13.51 2.80
N ASN A 175 11.66 -12.75 1.71
CA ASN A 175 12.77 -11.87 1.34
C ASN A 175 12.85 -10.55 2.15
N VAL A 176 11.92 -10.31 3.07
CA VAL A 176 11.94 -9.16 3.98
C VAL A 176 12.25 -9.63 5.40
N LEU A 177 11.52 -10.61 5.90
CA LEU A 177 11.60 -11.06 7.29
C LEU A 177 12.52 -12.27 7.46
N GLY A 178 12.84 -13.01 6.41
CA GLY A 178 13.68 -14.21 6.47
C GLY A 178 15.18 -13.94 6.35
N VAL A 179 15.58 -12.71 6.06
CA VAL A 179 16.98 -12.32 5.86
C VAL A 179 17.68 -12.06 7.21
N SER A 180 19.00 -11.93 7.20
CA SER A 180 19.79 -11.54 8.37
C SER A 180 19.37 -10.17 8.91
N GLY A 181 19.14 -10.08 10.23
CA GLY A 181 18.65 -8.86 10.87
C GLY A 181 19.60 -7.66 10.77
N ASP A 182 20.91 -7.90 10.57
CA ASP A 182 21.90 -6.84 10.38
C ASP A 182 21.76 -6.10 9.05
N ILE A 183 21.01 -6.63 8.07
CA ILE A 183 20.63 -5.89 6.85
C ILE A 183 19.84 -4.61 7.17
N TYR A 184 19.11 -4.57 8.29
CA TYR A 184 18.33 -3.41 8.71
C TYR A 184 19.12 -2.41 9.57
N THR A 185 20.32 -2.77 10.01
CA THR A 185 21.10 -1.98 10.97
C THR A 185 22.54 -1.68 10.52
N ASN A 186 23.06 -2.40 9.53
CA ASN A 186 24.38 -2.21 8.94
C ASN A 186 24.25 -1.79 7.47
N ARG A 187 24.83 -0.63 7.13
CA ARG A 187 24.73 -0.02 5.79
C ARG A 187 25.41 -0.85 4.68
N GLU A 188 26.56 -1.46 4.97
CA GLU A 188 27.28 -2.25 3.96
C GLU A 188 26.56 -3.59 3.71
N ALA A 189 26.05 -4.24 4.75
CA ALA A 189 25.20 -5.42 4.61
C ALA A 189 23.94 -5.09 3.78
N ASN A 190 23.28 -3.96 4.09
CA ASN A 190 22.12 -3.48 3.35
C ASN A 190 22.44 -3.20 1.87
N LYS A 191 23.61 -2.61 1.60
CA LYS A 191 24.06 -2.30 0.24
C LYS A 191 24.26 -3.57 -0.59
N LEU A 192 24.88 -4.61 -0.01
CA LEU A 192 25.02 -5.90 -0.69
C LEU A 192 23.65 -6.50 -1.04
N TYR A 193 22.71 -6.48 -0.10
CA TYR A 193 21.38 -7.01 -0.35
C TYR A 193 20.57 -6.16 -1.33
N SER A 194 20.73 -4.84 -1.28
CA SER A 194 20.12 -3.91 -2.25
C SER A 194 20.63 -4.21 -3.66
N ASN A 195 21.95 -4.39 -3.83
CA ASN A 195 22.55 -4.73 -5.11
C ASN A 195 22.06 -6.07 -5.66
N PHE A 196 21.84 -7.07 -4.79
CA PHE A 196 21.21 -8.33 -5.17
C PHE A 196 19.82 -8.08 -5.79
N HIS A 197 18.97 -7.29 -5.14
CA HIS A 197 17.64 -6.94 -5.69
C HIS A 197 17.74 -6.09 -6.97
N PHE A 198 18.67 -5.15 -7.06
CA PHE A 198 18.88 -4.34 -8.27
C PHE A 198 19.26 -5.22 -9.46
N ASN A 199 20.10 -6.24 -9.24
CA ASN A 199 20.44 -7.21 -10.26
C ASN A 199 19.23 -8.06 -10.67
N LYS A 200 18.35 -8.42 -9.74
CA LYS A 200 17.08 -9.10 -10.06
C LYS A 200 16.16 -8.25 -10.93
N ILE A 201 16.09 -6.94 -10.70
CA ILE A 201 15.32 -6.01 -11.54
C ILE A 201 15.89 -6.04 -12.98
N ARG A 202 17.21 -5.88 -13.12
CA ARG A 202 17.90 -5.92 -14.42
C ARG A 202 17.70 -7.24 -15.17
N GLN A 203 17.59 -8.35 -14.45
CA GLN A 203 17.32 -9.67 -15.05
C GLN A 203 15.87 -9.82 -15.54
N ARG A 204 14.93 -9.08 -14.96
CA ARG A 204 13.49 -9.24 -15.21
C ARG A 204 12.90 -8.20 -16.15
N VAL A 205 13.59 -7.09 -16.37
CA VAL A 205 13.18 -5.99 -17.26
C VAL A 205 14.10 -5.97 -18.48
N ASN A 206 13.51 -6.12 -19.67
CA ASN A 206 14.24 -6.32 -20.92
C ASN A 206 14.97 -5.05 -21.40
N ASP A 207 14.37 -3.88 -21.20
CA ASP A 207 14.98 -2.61 -21.56
C ASP A 207 15.90 -2.14 -20.41
N PRO A 208 17.23 -2.04 -20.64
CA PRO A 208 18.17 -1.63 -19.60
C PRO A 208 17.93 -0.21 -19.08
N ASN A 209 17.40 0.70 -19.91
CA ASN A 209 17.09 2.06 -19.48
C ASN A 209 15.88 2.08 -18.53
N ILE A 210 14.86 1.27 -18.82
CA ILE A 210 13.70 1.11 -17.91
C ILE A 210 14.15 0.45 -16.62
N ALA A 211 14.99 -0.60 -16.70
CA ALA A 211 15.51 -1.29 -15.52
C ALA A 211 16.25 -0.33 -14.57
N GLU A 212 17.10 0.55 -15.10
CA GLU A 212 17.83 1.53 -14.28
C GLU A 212 16.93 2.58 -13.62
N LYS A 213 15.85 2.99 -14.30
CA LYS A 213 14.85 3.92 -13.75
C LYS A 213 14.03 3.30 -12.61
N LEU A 214 13.89 1.98 -12.58
CA LEU A 214 13.18 1.27 -11.52
C LEU A 214 14.03 1.04 -10.26
N ILE A 215 15.36 1.19 -10.36
CA ILE A 215 16.28 1.00 -9.23
C ILE A 215 16.27 2.25 -8.35
N PRO A 216 15.85 2.16 -7.07
CA PRO A 216 15.89 3.30 -6.16
C PRO A 216 17.30 3.84 -5.98
N LYS A 217 17.44 5.18 -6.07
CA LYS A 217 18.74 5.87 -5.92
C LYS A 217 18.91 6.57 -4.57
N ASN A 218 17.82 6.76 -3.84
CA ASN A 218 17.77 7.54 -2.59
C ASN A 218 17.70 6.68 -1.32
N HIS A 219 17.54 5.36 -1.43
CA HIS A 219 17.40 4.48 -0.27
C HIS A 219 17.80 3.04 -0.59
N GLY A 220 18.18 2.29 0.45
CA GLY A 220 18.48 0.86 0.38
C GLY A 220 17.28 -0.01 0.73
N PHE A 221 17.42 -1.32 0.56
CA PHE A 221 16.35 -2.29 0.79
C PHE A 221 15.75 -2.16 2.20
N GLY A 222 14.41 -2.21 2.29
CA GLY A 222 13.70 -2.29 3.58
C GLY A 222 13.72 -1.03 4.45
N THR A 223 14.31 0.06 3.97
CA THR A 223 14.27 1.39 4.64
C THR A 223 12.89 2.05 4.54
N CYS A 224 12.08 1.60 3.57
CA CYS A 224 10.63 1.80 3.51
C CYS A 224 9.96 0.43 3.44
N ARG A 225 8.65 0.37 3.72
CA ARG A 225 7.90 -0.89 3.60
C ARG A 225 7.99 -1.41 2.16
N VAL A 226 8.58 -2.60 2.00
CA VAL A 226 8.75 -3.24 0.69
C VAL A 226 7.38 -3.64 0.14
N ALA A 227 7.08 -3.16 -1.06
CA ALA A 227 5.90 -3.58 -1.82
C ALA A 227 6.15 -4.97 -2.42
N LEU A 228 5.27 -5.92 -2.11
CA LEU A 228 5.33 -7.24 -2.71
C LEU A 228 4.73 -7.19 -4.12
N GLU A 229 5.39 -7.85 -5.06
CA GLU A 229 4.96 -7.95 -6.44
C GLU A 229 4.91 -9.40 -6.90
N ASN A 230 4.02 -9.68 -7.86
CA ASN A 230 3.90 -10.95 -8.54
C ASN A 230 3.69 -10.69 -10.03
N GLY A 231 4.76 -10.26 -10.71
CA GLY A 231 4.76 -10.02 -12.15
C GLY A 231 4.81 -8.55 -12.55
N TYR A 232 4.97 -7.62 -11.61
CA TYR A 232 5.06 -6.19 -11.89
C TYR A 232 6.14 -5.86 -12.93
N TYR A 233 7.36 -6.37 -12.73
CA TYR A 233 8.47 -6.14 -13.67
C TYR A 233 8.21 -6.76 -15.06
N LYS A 234 7.44 -7.85 -15.13
CA LYS A 234 7.07 -8.49 -16.39
C LYS A 234 6.09 -7.64 -17.19
N VAL A 235 5.15 -6.96 -16.52
CA VAL A 235 4.19 -6.05 -17.16
C VAL A 235 4.90 -4.88 -17.85
N LEU A 236 6.00 -4.39 -17.27
CA LEU A 236 6.80 -3.31 -17.86
C LEU A 236 7.51 -3.70 -19.17
N ASN A 237 7.58 -4.98 -19.51
CA ASN A 237 8.12 -5.45 -20.79
C ASN A 237 7.07 -5.46 -21.92
N GLN A 238 5.81 -5.14 -21.64
CA GLN A 238 4.75 -5.13 -22.65
C GLN A 238 4.82 -3.85 -23.49
N GLN A 239 4.53 -3.95 -24.79
CA GLN A 239 4.64 -2.81 -25.72
C GLN A 239 3.65 -1.68 -25.43
N ASN A 240 2.52 -1.99 -24.79
CA ASN A 240 1.46 -1.05 -24.42
C ASN A 240 1.66 -0.44 -23.03
N VAL A 241 2.80 -0.70 -22.37
CA VAL A 241 3.11 -0.16 -21.04
C VAL A 241 4.32 0.76 -21.16
N HIS A 242 4.16 1.99 -20.69
CA HIS A 242 5.20 3.01 -20.78
C HIS A 242 5.50 3.59 -19.40
N LEU A 243 6.76 3.49 -18.98
CA LEU A 243 7.25 4.16 -17.77
C LEU A 243 7.63 5.61 -18.10
N VAL A 244 7.09 6.56 -17.35
CA VAL A 244 7.49 7.98 -17.43
C VAL A 244 8.19 8.35 -16.11
N ASP A 245 9.44 8.77 -16.22
CA ASP A 245 10.21 9.24 -15.07
C ASP A 245 9.89 10.72 -14.81
N LEU A 246 9.21 11.00 -13.70
CA LEU A 246 8.80 12.35 -13.33
C LEU A 246 9.94 13.17 -12.71
N THR A 247 11.09 12.57 -12.41
CA THR A 247 12.28 13.31 -11.98
C THR A 247 12.98 13.97 -13.18
N GLU A 248 12.97 13.30 -14.34
CA GLU A 248 13.47 13.83 -15.60
C GLU A 248 12.42 14.68 -16.33
N ASN A 249 11.16 14.23 -16.32
CA ASN A 249 10.06 14.87 -17.04
C ASN A 249 8.85 15.14 -16.11
N PRO A 250 8.95 16.14 -15.21
CA PRO A 250 7.89 16.50 -14.27
C PRO A 250 6.54 16.80 -14.94
N ILE A 251 5.46 16.54 -14.21
CA ILE A 251 4.12 16.96 -14.60
C ILE A 251 4.00 18.47 -14.37
N GLU A 252 3.71 19.22 -15.44
CA GLU A 252 3.40 20.66 -15.35
C GLU A 252 1.98 20.86 -14.81
N ARG A 253 1.02 20.10 -15.36
CA ARG A 253 -0.38 20.15 -14.92
C ARG A 253 -1.18 18.93 -15.39
N ILE A 254 -2.29 18.69 -14.70
CA ILE A 254 -3.40 17.93 -15.26
C ILE A 254 -4.24 18.90 -16.12
N THR A 255 -4.68 18.42 -17.27
CA THR A 255 -5.47 19.17 -18.26
C THR A 255 -6.87 18.57 -18.36
N ASN A 256 -7.77 19.19 -19.12
CA ASN A 256 -9.10 18.64 -19.35
C ASN A 256 -9.10 17.29 -20.11
N LYS A 257 -8.04 16.96 -20.85
CA LYS A 257 -7.91 15.74 -21.68
C LYS A 257 -6.88 14.72 -21.20
N GLY A 258 -6.05 15.06 -20.22
CA GLY A 258 -5.01 14.16 -19.71
C GLY A 258 -3.91 14.89 -18.95
N ILE A 259 -2.66 14.46 -19.12
CA ILE A 259 -1.52 14.91 -18.31
C ILE A 259 -0.52 15.63 -19.20
N LYS A 260 -0.12 16.85 -18.82
CA LYS A 260 0.95 17.59 -19.50
C LYS A 260 2.23 17.50 -18.69
N THR A 261 3.27 16.91 -19.26
CA THR A 261 4.65 16.97 -18.75
C THR A 261 5.42 18.08 -19.44
N LEU A 262 6.67 18.32 -19.05
CA LEU A 262 7.52 19.34 -19.69
C LEU A 262 7.75 19.07 -21.19
N GLU A 263 7.89 17.80 -21.57
CA GLU A 263 8.19 17.44 -22.95
C GLU A 263 6.94 17.29 -23.83
N LYS A 264 5.85 16.74 -23.28
CA LYS A 264 4.65 16.42 -24.08
C LYS A 264 3.37 16.37 -23.26
N ALA A 265 2.26 16.51 -23.97
CA ALA A 265 0.94 16.22 -23.44
C ALA A 265 0.52 14.80 -23.82
N PHE A 266 -0.01 14.07 -22.84
CA PHE A 266 -0.60 12.76 -23.02
C PHE A 266 -2.11 12.86 -22.81
N GLU A 267 -2.88 12.32 -23.74
CA GLU A 267 -4.31 12.17 -23.58
C GLU A 267 -4.64 10.79 -23.02
N PHE A 268 -5.53 10.76 -22.04
CA PHE A 268 -5.97 9.54 -21.38
C PHE A 268 -7.49 9.50 -21.35
N ASP A 269 -8.03 8.31 -21.16
CA ASP A 269 -9.45 8.11 -20.91
C ASP A 269 -9.70 7.97 -19.41
N VAL A 270 -8.73 7.38 -18.68
CA VAL A 270 -8.77 7.21 -17.22
C VAL A 270 -7.48 7.69 -16.55
N ILE A 271 -7.59 8.40 -15.42
CA ILE A 271 -6.46 8.73 -14.53
C ILE A 271 -6.69 8.09 -13.15
N ILE A 272 -5.78 7.21 -12.73
CA ILE A 272 -5.79 6.56 -11.42
C ILE A 272 -4.72 7.24 -10.54
N TYR A 273 -5.15 7.84 -9.44
CA TYR A 273 -4.26 8.41 -8.44
C TYR A 273 -3.92 7.33 -7.39
N ALA A 274 -2.71 6.76 -7.50
CA ALA A 274 -2.12 5.85 -6.53
C ALA A 274 -1.10 6.58 -5.64
N THR A 275 -1.49 7.76 -5.16
CA THR A 275 -0.63 8.77 -4.54
C THR A 275 -0.56 8.67 -3.01
N GLY A 276 -1.19 7.65 -2.43
CA GLY A 276 -1.07 7.32 -1.02
C GLY A 276 -2.05 8.08 -0.12
N PHE A 277 -1.66 8.29 1.13
CA PHE A 277 -2.51 8.80 2.20
C PHE A 277 -1.69 9.76 3.09
N ASP A 278 -2.37 10.69 3.78
CA ASP A 278 -1.78 11.36 4.95
C ASP A 278 -1.71 10.33 6.09
N ALA A 279 -0.57 9.64 6.16
CA ALA A 279 -0.39 8.50 7.04
C ALA A 279 -0.36 8.92 8.51
N VAL A 280 -1.03 8.14 9.36
CA VAL A 280 -1.16 8.31 10.81
C VAL A 280 -1.92 9.59 11.21
N THR A 281 -1.44 10.78 10.84
CA THR A 281 -2.01 12.04 11.29
C THR A 281 -3.24 12.48 10.52
N GLY A 282 -3.40 12.08 9.26
CA GLY A 282 -4.53 12.49 8.42
C GLY A 282 -5.87 12.17 9.06
N SER A 283 -6.03 10.95 9.59
CA SER A 283 -7.24 10.53 10.29
C SER A 283 -7.57 11.40 11.50
N PHE A 284 -6.54 11.88 12.20
CA PHE A 284 -6.72 12.73 13.38
C PHE A 284 -6.95 14.19 13.02
N ARG A 285 -6.41 14.69 11.91
CA ARG A 285 -6.70 16.04 11.41
C ARG A 285 -8.10 16.16 10.80
N ALA A 286 -8.67 15.04 10.36
CA ALA A 286 -10.00 15.00 9.76
C ALA A 286 -11.15 15.14 10.77
N VAL A 287 -10.85 15.14 12.06
CA VAL A 287 -11.81 15.31 13.16
C VAL A 287 -11.27 16.37 14.11
N ASP A 288 -12.11 17.33 14.49
CA ASP A 288 -11.77 18.33 15.49
C ASP A 288 -11.85 17.72 16.89
N PHE A 289 -10.70 17.37 17.48
CA PHE A 289 -10.61 16.84 18.84
C PHE A 289 -10.36 17.96 19.82
N GLN A 290 -11.25 18.12 20.79
CA GLN A 290 -11.11 19.07 21.90
C GLN A 290 -11.11 18.32 23.24
N GLY A 291 -9.98 18.32 23.92
CA GLY A 291 -9.78 17.79 25.26
C GLY A 291 -10.13 18.78 26.36
N ILE A 292 -9.51 18.57 27.52
CA ILE A 292 -9.68 19.42 28.72
C ILE A 292 -9.21 20.84 28.39
N GLY A 293 -9.98 21.85 28.79
CA GLY A 293 -9.66 23.26 28.48
C GLY A 293 -9.70 23.63 26.99
N GLY A 294 -10.23 22.77 26.11
CA GLY A 294 -10.30 23.03 24.67
C GLY A 294 -9.00 22.78 23.90
N ALA A 295 -8.04 22.09 24.52
CA ALA A 295 -6.76 21.68 23.92
C ALA A 295 -6.85 20.47 23.00
#